data_AF-A0A0R3R8R5-F1
#
_entry.id   AF-A0A0R3R8R5-F1
#
_cell.length_a   1.000
_cell.length_b   1.000
_cell.length_c   1.000
_cell.angle_alpha   90.00
_cell.angle_beta   90.00
_cell.angle_gamma   90.00
#
_symmetry.space_group_name_H-M   'P 1'
#
loop_
_entity.id
_entity.type
_entity.pdbx_description
1 polymer ?
#
loop_
_entity_poly.entity_id
_entity_poly.type
_entity_poly.pdbx_seq_one_letter_code
_entity_poly.pdbx_strand_id
1 'polypeptide(L)'
;MKVKRYKRAKRIISIYRHNFNLEPPYQVLLDGTFAMAALQNKINLREQMPKYLNAEVDIRVTSCVLKELEKLGSALYGALHICRQFDVESCPHRPVRTAVECIKHMARRMKRRTTYFFATQDNELTEALKQIPGVPILFIKYNAILIDKPSEVTIQVNR
;
A
#
# COMPACT_ATOMS: atom_id res chain seq x y z
N MET A 1 -12.29 14.66 15.23
CA MET A 1 -11.63 13.40 14.80
C MET A 1 -10.95 13.48 13.44
N LYS A 2 -11.61 13.96 12.37
CA LYS A 2 -11.01 14.06 11.01
C LYS A 2 -9.74 14.91 10.93
N VAL A 3 -9.73 16.12 11.50
CA VAL A 3 -8.54 17.00 11.51
C VAL A 3 -7.32 16.35 12.16
N LYS A 4 -7.50 15.60 13.26
CA LYS A 4 -6.43 14.87 13.94
C LYS A 4 -5.84 13.77 13.04
N ARG A 5 -6.67 13.08 12.26
CA ARG A 5 -6.26 12.05 11.28
C ARG A 5 -5.36 12.64 10.18
N TYR A 6 -5.74 13.75 9.56
CA TYR A 6 -4.92 14.41 8.54
C TYR A 6 -3.61 14.98 9.09
N LYS A 7 -3.67 15.63 10.27
CA LYS A 7 -2.46 16.13 10.95
C LYS A 7 -1.48 14.99 11.27
N ARG A 8 -1.97 13.83 11.70
CA ARG A 8 -1.14 12.64 11.96
C ARG A 8 -0.53 12.10 10.66
N ALA A 9 -1.33 11.96 9.60
CA ALA A 9 -0.82 11.49 8.31
C ALA A 9 0.29 12.39 7.78
N LYS A 10 0.09 13.72 7.81
CA LYS A 10 1.10 14.70 7.38
C LYS A 10 2.42 14.54 8.12
N ARG A 11 2.40 14.34 9.45
CA ARG A 11 3.62 14.13 10.26
C ARG A 11 4.33 12.84 9.87
N ILE A 12 3.58 11.74 9.72
CA ILE A 12 4.16 10.44 9.36
C ILE A 12 4.78 10.50 7.97
N ILE A 13 4.06 11.02 6.98
CA ILE A 13 4.55 11.18 5.61
C ILE A 13 5.83 12.03 5.59
N SER A 14 5.92 13.09 6.39
CA SER A 14 7.12 13.93 6.49
C SER A 14 8.39 13.12 6.81
N ILE A 15 8.30 12.11 7.68
CA ILE A 15 9.44 11.24 8.03
C ILE A 15 9.92 10.48 6.79
N TYR A 16 8.99 9.93 6.00
CA TYR A 16 9.33 9.22 4.76
C TYR A 16 9.86 10.17 3.69
N ARG A 17 9.33 11.39 3.58
CA ARG A 17 9.82 12.40 2.63
C ARG A 17 11.28 12.78 2.91
N HIS A 18 11.60 13.09 4.16
CA HIS A 18 12.94 13.56 4.53
C HIS A 18 14.00 12.47 4.48
N ASN A 19 13.66 11.24 4.85
CA ASN A 19 14.66 10.19 5.07
C ASN A 19 14.70 9.13 3.95
N PHE A 20 13.63 9.01 3.17
CA PHE A 20 13.45 7.94 2.18
C PHE A 20 13.07 8.44 0.79
N ASN A 21 13.23 9.74 0.50
CA ASN A 21 12.94 10.36 -0.80
C ASN A 21 11.53 10.06 -1.33
N LEU A 22 10.56 9.99 -0.43
CA LEU A 22 9.17 9.82 -0.80
C LEU A 22 8.64 11.14 -1.41
N GLU A 23 8.25 11.12 -2.68
CA GLU A 23 7.76 12.30 -3.40
C GLU A 23 6.51 11.99 -4.23
N PRO A 24 5.61 12.98 -4.43
CA PRO A 24 4.47 12.82 -5.33
C PRO A 24 4.90 12.81 -6.81
N PRO A 25 4.15 12.15 -7.71
CA PRO A 25 2.93 11.38 -7.43
C PRO A 25 3.23 10.12 -6.62
N TYR A 26 2.49 9.91 -5.52
CA TYR A 26 2.75 8.80 -4.61
C TYR A 26 2.28 7.49 -5.25
N GLN A 27 3.21 6.56 -5.43
CA GLN A 27 2.89 5.23 -5.94
C GLN A 27 2.33 4.37 -4.80
N VAL A 28 1.13 3.83 -4.97
CA VAL A 28 0.48 2.95 -3.99
C VAL A 28 0.30 1.56 -4.60
N LEU A 29 0.99 0.56 -4.05
CA LEU A 29 0.78 -0.84 -4.39
C LEU A 29 -0.35 -1.43 -3.57
N LEU A 30 -1.43 -1.78 -4.27
CA LEU A 30 -2.66 -2.33 -3.72
C LEU A 30 -2.64 -3.86 -3.79
N ASP A 31 -3.04 -4.51 -2.69
CA ASP A 31 -3.30 -5.96 -2.65
C ASP A 31 -4.81 -6.29 -2.66
N GLY A 32 -5.11 -7.59 -2.77
CA GLY A 32 -6.49 -8.08 -2.78
C GLY A 32 -7.25 -7.83 -1.46
N THR A 33 -6.57 -7.89 -0.32
CA THR A 33 -7.20 -7.74 1.00
C THR A 33 -7.66 -6.30 1.25
N PHE A 34 -6.87 -5.32 0.84
CA PHE A 34 -7.24 -3.91 0.91
C PHE A 34 -8.34 -3.57 -0.09
N ALA A 35 -8.29 -4.11 -1.32
CA ALA A 35 -9.36 -3.93 -2.30
C ALA A 35 -10.71 -4.47 -1.77
N MET A 36 -10.68 -5.64 -1.13
CA MET A 36 -11.88 -6.22 -0.50
C MET A 36 -12.39 -5.35 0.66
N ALA A 37 -11.50 -4.85 1.52
CA ALA A 37 -11.90 -3.95 2.59
C ALA A 37 -12.47 -2.62 2.05
N ALA A 38 -11.90 -2.08 0.97
CA ALA A 38 -12.42 -0.88 0.32
C ALA A 38 -13.85 -1.10 -0.20
N LEU A 39 -14.10 -2.26 -0.81
CA LEU A 39 -15.44 -2.66 -1.27
C LEU A 39 -16.44 -2.74 -0.10
N GLN A 40 -16.09 -3.47 0.97
CA GLN A 40 -16.95 -3.64 2.15
C GLN A 40 -17.28 -2.31 2.83
N ASN A 41 -16.31 -1.40 2.88
CA ASN A 41 -16.46 -0.09 3.52
C ASN A 41 -16.99 0.98 2.55
N LYS A 42 -17.32 0.63 1.30
CA LYS A 42 -17.80 1.53 0.25
C LYS A 42 -16.86 2.72 0.01
N ILE A 43 -15.55 2.48 0.03
CA ILE A 43 -14.52 3.50 -0.14
C ILE A 43 -14.14 3.58 -1.62
N ASN A 44 -14.41 4.72 -2.26
CA ASN A 44 -13.87 5.02 -3.59
C ASN A 44 -12.38 5.35 -3.47
N LEU A 45 -11.51 4.41 -3.89
CA LEU A 45 -10.06 4.54 -3.77
C LEU A 45 -9.49 5.72 -4.57
N ARG A 46 -9.96 5.94 -5.81
CA ARG A 46 -9.47 7.04 -6.67
C ARG A 46 -9.73 8.41 -6.07
N GLU A 47 -10.84 8.56 -5.35
CA GLU A 47 -11.16 9.82 -4.69
C GLU A 47 -10.55 9.95 -3.30
N GLN A 48 -10.64 8.89 -2.48
CA GLN A 48 -10.31 8.95 -1.07
C GLN A 48 -8.79 8.89 -0.82
N MET A 49 -8.03 8.21 -1.68
CA MET A 49 -6.57 8.08 -1.52
C MET A 49 -5.86 9.43 -1.70
N PRO A 50 -6.07 10.20 -2.80
CA PRO A 50 -5.45 11.51 -2.96
C PRO A 50 -5.93 12.51 -1.90
N LYS A 51 -7.23 12.50 -1.57
CA LYS A 51 -7.79 13.33 -0.50
C LYS A 51 -7.09 13.05 0.84
N TYR A 52 -6.83 11.79 1.16
CA TYR A 52 -6.18 11.41 2.42
C TYR A 52 -4.70 11.77 2.48
N LEU A 53 -3.95 11.48 1.41
CA LEU A 53 -2.51 11.74 1.33
C LEU A 53 -2.19 13.21 1.01
N ASN A 54 -3.19 14.00 0.62
CA ASN A 54 -3.10 15.41 0.26
C ASN A 54 -2.01 15.65 -0.82
N ALA A 55 -2.01 14.80 -1.84
CA ALA A 55 -1.08 14.81 -2.97
C ALA A 55 -1.66 14.00 -4.13
N GLU A 56 -1.03 14.08 -5.29
CA GLU A 56 -1.29 13.16 -6.40
C GLU A 56 -0.88 11.73 -6.04
N VAL A 57 -1.67 10.76 -6.48
CA VAL A 57 -1.51 9.35 -6.14
C VAL A 57 -1.73 8.52 -7.40
N ASP A 58 -0.79 7.63 -7.64
CA ASP A 58 -0.87 6.61 -8.67
C ASP A 58 -1.07 5.25 -8.01
N ILE A 59 -2.28 4.68 -8.14
CA ILE A 59 -2.63 3.40 -7.55
C ILE A 59 -2.32 2.30 -8.57
N ARG A 60 -1.55 1.31 -8.15
CA ARG A 60 -1.08 0.21 -8.98
C ARG A 60 -1.30 -1.14 -8.30
N VAL A 61 -1.38 -2.19 -9.10
CA VAL A 61 -1.50 -3.58 -8.65
C VAL A 61 -0.41 -4.42 -9.32
N THR A 62 0.06 -5.50 -8.69
CA THR A 62 1.02 -6.39 -9.36
C THR A 62 0.30 -7.49 -10.13
N SER A 63 0.96 -8.04 -11.16
CA SER A 63 0.43 -9.22 -11.87
C SER A 63 0.25 -10.44 -10.96
N CYS A 64 1.02 -10.52 -9.87
CA CYS A 64 0.90 -11.60 -8.88
C CYS A 64 -0.38 -11.47 -8.05
N VAL A 65 -0.74 -10.24 -7.64
CA VAL A 65 -2.02 -9.96 -6.96
C VAL A 65 -3.20 -10.33 -7.85
N LEU A 66 -3.17 -9.93 -9.12
CA LEU A 66 -4.26 -10.25 -10.07
C LEU A 66 -4.41 -11.76 -10.26
N LYS A 67 -3.31 -12.48 -10.46
CA LYS A 67 -3.33 -13.95 -10.63
C LYS A 67 -3.78 -14.70 -9.39
N GLU A 68 -3.44 -14.21 -8.19
CA GLU A 68 -3.90 -14.78 -6.94
C GLU A 68 -5.42 -14.61 -6.78
N LEU A 69 -5.93 -13.40 -7.04
CA LEU A 69 -7.37 -13.10 -7.02
C LEU A 69 -8.14 -13.93 -8.05
N GLU A 70 -7.60 -14.12 -9.25
CA GLU A 70 -8.20 -14.96 -10.28
C GLU A 70 -8.31 -16.43 -9.85
N LYS A 71 -7.29 -16.96 -9.17
CA LYS A 71 -7.29 -18.33 -8.64
C LYS A 71 -8.30 -18.54 -7.51
N LEU A 72 -8.50 -17.53 -6.66
CA LEU A 72 -9.44 -17.57 -5.54
C LEU A 72 -10.90 -17.46 -5.99
N GLY A 73 -11.15 -17.01 -7.23
CA GLY A 73 -12.43 -17.15 -7.91
C GLY A 73 -13.54 -16.25 -7.35
N SER A 74 -14.77 -16.78 -7.32
CA SER A 74 -16.00 -16.01 -7.11
C SER A 74 -16.04 -15.26 -5.77
N ALA A 75 -15.45 -15.80 -4.71
CA ALA A 75 -15.43 -15.19 -3.38
C ALA A 75 -14.75 -13.81 -3.36
N LEU A 76 -13.77 -13.59 -4.25
CA LEU A 76 -12.98 -12.36 -4.32
C LEU A 76 -13.17 -11.60 -5.64
N TYR A 77 -14.24 -11.90 -6.38
CA TYR A 77 -14.53 -11.28 -7.67
C TYR A 77 -14.64 -9.74 -7.58
N GLY A 78 -15.24 -9.23 -6.51
CA GLY A 78 -15.34 -7.78 -6.28
C GLY A 78 -13.97 -7.12 -6.09
N ALA A 79 -13.06 -7.75 -5.35
CA ALA A 79 -11.69 -7.26 -5.18
C ALA A 79 -10.92 -7.32 -6.51
N LEU A 80 -11.06 -8.40 -7.27
CA LEU A 80 -10.48 -8.53 -8.62
C LEU A 80 -10.96 -7.41 -9.55
N HIS A 81 -12.26 -7.11 -9.54
CA HIS A 81 -12.84 -6.07 -10.38
C HIS A 81 -12.27 -4.69 -10.03
N ILE A 82 -12.13 -4.36 -8.74
CA ILE A 82 -11.48 -3.12 -8.30
C ILE A 82 -10.02 -3.07 -8.76
N CYS A 83 -9.25 -4.14 -8.52
CA CYS A 83 -7.83 -4.19 -8.86
C CYS A 83 -7.59 -4.00 -10.37
N ARG A 84 -8.45 -4.58 -11.23
CA ARG A 84 -8.35 -4.45 -12.69
C ARG A 84 -8.57 -3.03 -13.23
N GLN A 85 -9.09 -2.11 -12.41
CA GLN A 85 -9.22 -0.72 -12.82
C GLN A 85 -7.87 0.02 -12.78
N PHE A 86 -6.88 -0.50 -12.06
CA PHE A 86 -5.59 0.17 -11.83
C PHE A 86 -4.48 -0.38 -12.72
N ASP A 87 -3.43 0.42 -12.91
CA ASP A 87 -2.29 0.04 -13.73
C ASP A 87 -1.50 -1.10 -13.09
N VAL A 88 -0.95 -1.96 -13.95
CA VAL A 88 -0.18 -3.13 -13.51
C VAL A 88 1.29 -2.75 -13.35
N GLU A 89 1.79 -2.83 -12.12
CA GLU A 89 3.21 -2.68 -11.82
C GLU A 89 3.98 -3.98 -12.13
N SER A 90 5.09 -3.85 -12.85
CA SER A 90 5.92 -4.97 -13.24
C SER A 90 6.76 -5.48 -12.06
N CYS A 91 6.48 -6.70 -11.59
CA CYS A 91 7.30 -7.34 -10.57
C CYS A 91 8.58 -7.95 -11.19
N PRO A 92 9.79 -7.71 -10.65
CA PRO A 92 11.07 -8.10 -11.26
C PRO A 92 11.46 -9.56 -11.02
N HIS A 93 10.51 -10.43 -10.65
CA HIS A 93 10.77 -11.83 -10.32
C HIS A 93 10.07 -12.78 -11.28
N ARG A 94 10.71 -13.92 -11.54
CA ARG A 94 10.12 -15.06 -12.26
C ARG A 94 10.43 -16.33 -11.46
N PRO A 95 9.52 -17.32 -11.39
CA PRO A 95 8.14 -17.30 -11.89
C PRO A 95 7.21 -16.37 -11.07
N VAL A 96 5.92 -16.36 -11.43
CA VAL A 96 4.86 -15.68 -10.63
C VAL A 96 4.83 -16.27 -9.23
N ARG A 97 4.64 -15.41 -8.23
CA ARG A 97 4.61 -15.76 -6.81
C ARG A 97 3.24 -15.44 -6.21
N THR A 98 3.04 -15.80 -4.95
CA THR A 98 1.89 -15.31 -4.17
C THR A 98 1.95 -13.78 -4.05
N ALA A 99 0.82 -13.13 -3.79
CA ALA A 99 0.77 -11.68 -3.60
C ALA A 99 1.68 -11.25 -2.44
N VAL A 100 1.64 -12.00 -1.34
CA VAL A 100 2.46 -11.77 -0.14
C VAL A 100 3.96 -11.81 -0.47
N GLU A 101 4.42 -12.83 -1.19
CA GLU A 101 5.83 -12.94 -1.59
C GLU A 101 6.25 -11.85 -2.58
N CYS A 102 5.38 -11.53 -3.54
CA CYS A 102 5.60 -10.47 -4.51
C CYS A 102 5.76 -9.11 -3.80
N ILE A 103 4.83 -8.76 -2.92
CA ILE A 103 4.84 -7.48 -2.20
C ILE A 103 6.07 -7.38 -1.29
N LYS A 104 6.40 -8.44 -0.53
CA LYS A 104 7.64 -8.48 0.26
C LYS A 104 8.88 -8.29 -0.61
N HIS A 105 8.89 -8.87 -1.82
CA HIS A 105 9.99 -8.68 -2.76
C HIS A 105 10.07 -7.24 -3.28
N MET A 106 8.93 -6.64 -3.66
CA MET A 106 8.85 -5.23 -4.09
C MET A 106 9.35 -4.28 -3.01
N ALA A 107 8.94 -4.47 -1.75
CA ALA A 107 9.37 -3.66 -0.62
C ALA A 107 10.89 -3.72 -0.40
N ARG A 108 11.50 -4.92 -0.42
CA ARG A 108 12.95 -5.08 -0.27
C ARG A 108 13.76 -4.50 -1.42
N ARG A 109 13.14 -4.35 -2.59
CA ARG A 109 13.77 -3.83 -3.82
C ARG A 109 13.49 -2.34 -4.03
N MET A 110 12.75 -1.69 -3.14
CA MET A 110 12.59 -0.23 -3.18
C MET A 110 13.97 0.44 -3.17
N LYS A 111 14.12 1.39 -4.07
CA LYS A 111 15.33 2.21 -4.23
C LYS A 111 14.94 3.67 -4.08
N ARG A 112 15.93 4.55 -3.89
CA ARG A 112 15.72 6.00 -3.82
C ARG A 112 14.92 6.62 -5.00
N ARG A 113 14.84 5.94 -6.15
CA ARG A 113 14.09 6.41 -7.34
C ARG A 113 12.67 5.85 -7.44
N THR A 114 12.33 4.83 -6.66
CA THR A 114 11.04 4.13 -6.74
C THR A 114 10.63 3.71 -5.34
N THR A 115 9.65 4.44 -4.80
CA THR A 115 9.15 4.28 -3.44
C THR A 115 7.65 4.04 -3.49
N TYR A 116 7.18 3.04 -2.76
CA TYR A 116 5.77 2.67 -2.72
C TYR A 116 5.19 2.87 -1.32
N PHE A 117 3.92 3.26 -1.28
CA PHE A 117 3.04 2.87 -0.18
C PHE A 117 2.50 1.47 -0.45
N PHE A 118 2.43 0.64 0.59
CA PHE A 118 1.81 -0.68 0.50
C PHE A 118 0.45 -0.65 1.17
N ALA A 119 -0.61 -0.87 0.40
CA ALA A 119 -1.98 -0.90 0.88
C ALA A 119 -2.43 -2.35 1.07
N THR A 120 -2.52 -2.78 2.32
CA THR A 120 -2.88 -4.15 2.72
C THR A 120 -3.71 -4.18 4.01
N GLN A 121 -4.50 -5.23 4.19
CA GLN A 121 -5.21 -5.59 5.43
C GLN A 121 -4.69 -6.92 6.02
N ASP A 122 -3.67 -7.52 5.41
CA ASP A 122 -3.03 -8.74 5.90
C ASP A 122 -2.04 -8.40 7.03
N ASN A 123 -2.30 -8.96 8.22
CA ASN A 123 -1.50 -8.70 9.41
C ASN A 123 -0.08 -9.29 9.30
N GLU A 124 0.07 -10.49 8.75
CA GLU A 124 1.37 -11.15 8.64
C GLU A 124 2.26 -10.44 7.61
N LEU A 125 1.67 -9.99 6.51
CA LEU A 125 2.34 -9.14 5.53
C LEU A 125 2.72 -7.80 6.15
N THR A 126 1.81 -7.18 6.91
CA THR A 126 2.07 -5.91 7.60
C THR A 126 3.26 -6.02 8.55
N GLU A 127 3.30 -7.04 9.39
CA GLU A 127 4.42 -7.24 10.33
C GLU A 127 5.73 -7.54 9.61
N ALA A 128 5.70 -8.29 8.51
CA ALA A 128 6.88 -8.53 7.68
C ALA A 128 7.37 -7.26 6.96
N LEU A 129 6.47 -6.40 6.49
CA LEU A 129 6.80 -5.12 5.87
C LEU A 129 7.41 -4.14 6.88
N LYS A 130 6.93 -4.15 8.13
CA LYS A 130 7.49 -3.33 9.21
C LYS A 130 8.94 -3.65 9.54
N GLN A 131 9.43 -4.85 9.22
CA GLN A 131 10.85 -5.21 9.38
C GLN A 131 11.76 -4.58 8.32
N ILE A 132 11.20 -3.92 7.31
CA ILE A 132 11.96 -3.26 6.24
C ILE A 132 11.92 -1.74 6.50
N PRO A 133 13.07 -1.06 6.60
CA PRO A 133 13.10 0.38 6.84
C PRO A 133 12.54 1.15 5.65
N GLY A 134 11.82 2.23 5.93
CA GLY A 134 11.35 3.15 4.89
C GLY A 134 10.11 2.67 4.14
N VAL A 135 9.38 1.70 4.68
CA VAL A 135 8.16 1.16 4.08
C VAL A 135 6.92 1.80 4.72
N PRO A 136 6.21 2.71 4.02
CA PRO A 136 4.93 3.24 4.48
C PRO A 136 3.79 2.26 4.15
N ILE A 137 2.97 1.96 5.16
CA ILE A 137 1.87 1.00 5.05
C ILE A 137 0.53 1.72 5.22
N LEU A 138 -0.42 1.42 4.36
CA LEU A 138 -1.79 1.89 4.39
C LEU A 138 -2.74 0.74 4.72
N PHE A 139 -3.73 1.00 5.57
CA PHE A 139 -4.76 0.05 5.95
C PHE A 139 -6.13 0.76 6.04
N ILE A 140 -7.22 -0.01 6.14
CA ILE A 140 -8.58 0.54 6.31
C ILE A 140 -9.10 0.20 7.71
N LYS A 141 -9.52 1.23 8.45
CA LYS A 141 -10.20 1.06 9.74
C LYS A 141 -11.21 2.20 9.95
N TYR A 142 -12.36 1.88 10.54
CA TYR A 142 -13.44 2.85 10.78
C TYR A 142 -13.88 3.57 9.48
N ASN A 143 -14.11 2.80 8.41
CA ASN A 143 -14.50 3.29 7.08
C ASN A 143 -13.53 4.35 6.49
N ALA A 144 -12.25 4.27 6.85
CA ALA A 144 -11.26 5.27 6.49
C ALA A 144 -9.90 4.64 6.18
N ILE A 145 -9.23 5.17 5.14
CA ILE A 145 -7.83 4.85 4.83
C ILE A 145 -6.93 5.51 5.87
N LEU A 146 -6.00 4.76 6.44
CA LEU A 146 -5.06 5.23 7.45
C LEU A 146 -3.65 4.80 7.09
N ILE A 147 -2.68 5.68 7.35
CA ILE A 147 -1.26 5.34 7.33
C ILE A 147 -0.85 4.83 8.71
N ASP A 148 -0.12 3.72 8.74
CA ASP A 148 0.43 3.19 9.98
C ASP A 148 1.56 4.07 10.51
N LYS A 149 1.87 3.94 11.80
CA LYS A 149 3.05 4.58 12.37
C LYS A 149 4.32 4.02 11.70
N PRO A 150 5.39 4.82 11.56
CA PRO A 150 6.67 4.30 11.14
C PRO A 150 7.11 3.15 12.06
N SER A 151 7.65 2.09 11.47
CA SER A 151 8.21 0.97 12.23
C SER A 151 9.45 1.40 13.01
N GLU A 152 9.80 0.64 14.05
CA GLU A 152 11.00 0.91 14.85
C GLU A 152 12.27 0.95 13.99
N VAL A 153 12.43 -0.01 13.06
CA VAL A 153 13.55 -0.02 12.10
C VAL A 153 13.56 1.22 11.20
N THR A 154 12.40 1.74 10.80
CA THR A 154 12.31 2.98 10.01
C THR A 154 12.78 4.20 10.81
N ILE A 155 12.48 4.23 12.11
CA ILE A 155 12.89 5.31 13.01
C ILE A 155 14.39 5.22 13.32
N GLN A 156 14.92 4.01 13.52
CA GLN A 156 16.31 3.75 13.89
C GLN A 156 17.32 4.12 12.81
N VAL A 157 16.97 4.08 11.52
CA VAL A 157 17.87 4.51 10.43
C VAL A 157 18.31 5.98 10.56
N ASN A 158 17.62 6.79 11.38
CA ASN A 158 17.95 8.19 11.62
C ASN A 158 18.62 8.46 12.99
N ARG A 159 19.03 7.41 13.72
CA ARG A 159 19.91 7.51 14.90
C ARG A 159 21.32 7.10 14.53
#